data_AF-A0A1F2QAT9-F1
#
_entry.id   AF-A0A1F2QAT9-F1
#
_cell.length_a   1.000
_cell.length_b   1.000
_cell.length_c   1.000
_cell.angle_alpha   90.00
_cell.angle_beta   90.00
_cell.angle_gamma   90.00
#
_symmetry.space_group_name_H-M   'P 1'
#
loop_
_entity.id
_entity.type
_entity.pdbx_description
1 polymer ?
#
loop_
_entity_poly.entity_id
_entity_poly.type
_entity_poly.pdbx_seq_one_letter_code
_entity_poly.pdbx_strand_id
1 'polypeptide(L)'
;MALVTTTLSAAITASAESLTVASATSIAVGRLLKLGDDWAQVRLGYVTGSTTVPVSRGLNGALPQAHVSGENVTHGDASDFGDSPAGGIVSIPPMRVVRCFQYAVAGAIALPLMGEDLRVNIVGSSALAMTLASPGKELDFARLTITSSGGADGTVAAHTVTVTAGFGGAGSGYTALTFDANGANGIELQAQNGKWVILNQVDGTLTKVAVSIA
;
A
#
# COMPACT_ATOMS: atom_id res chain seq x y z
N MET A 1 32.44 16.63 11.49
CA MET A 1 32.49 18.04 11.04
C MET A 1 31.14 18.69 11.34
N ALA A 2 30.92 19.98 11.04
CA ALA A 2 29.58 20.55 11.13
C ALA A 2 28.72 20.08 9.95
N LEU A 3 27.44 19.79 10.19
CA LEU A 3 26.46 19.55 9.12
C LEU A 3 26.39 20.77 8.19
N VAL A 4 26.39 20.53 6.89
CA VAL A 4 26.30 21.58 5.86
C VAL A 4 25.02 21.38 5.06
N THR A 5 24.31 22.48 4.76
CA THR A 5 23.06 22.44 4.00
C THR A 5 23.23 23.14 2.65
N THR A 6 22.82 22.46 1.59
CA THR A 6 22.60 23.02 0.25
C THR A 6 21.13 22.79 -0.14
N THR A 7 20.74 23.08 -1.38
CA THR A 7 19.39 22.84 -1.89
C THR A 7 19.43 22.06 -3.20
N LEU A 8 18.36 21.33 -3.51
CA LEU A 8 18.17 20.73 -4.82
C LEU A 8 18.01 21.81 -5.89
N SER A 9 18.77 21.73 -6.98
CA SER A 9 18.62 22.60 -8.16
C SER A 9 17.55 22.11 -9.14
N ALA A 10 17.11 20.86 -9.01
CA ALA A 10 16.05 20.26 -9.81
C ALA A 10 15.22 19.29 -8.98
N ALA A 11 13.95 19.11 -9.36
CA ALA A 11 13.11 18.06 -8.79
C ALA A 11 13.65 16.67 -9.15
N ILE A 12 13.47 15.71 -8.25
CA ILE A 12 13.93 14.33 -8.40
C ILE A 12 12.80 13.35 -8.15
N THR A 13 12.82 12.22 -8.85
CA THR A 13 11.87 11.13 -8.64
C THR A 13 12.34 10.21 -7.52
N ALA A 14 11.44 9.39 -6.98
CA ALA A 14 11.77 8.37 -5.96
C ALA A 14 12.90 7.43 -6.42
N SER A 15 12.97 7.12 -7.72
CA SER A 15 13.99 6.23 -8.29
C SER A 15 15.25 6.95 -8.78
N ALA A 16 15.42 8.25 -8.52
CA ALA A 16 16.58 9.00 -8.98
C ALA A 16 17.88 8.47 -8.34
N GLU A 17 18.88 8.19 -9.18
CA GLU A 17 20.21 7.74 -8.74
C GLU A 17 21.23 8.88 -8.64
N SER A 18 20.80 10.12 -8.91
CA SER A 18 21.61 11.31 -8.77
C SER A 18 20.79 12.49 -8.27
N LEU A 19 21.45 13.40 -7.57
CA LEU A 19 20.91 14.66 -7.07
C LEU A 19 21.66 15.80 -7.75
N THR A 20 20.95 16.80 -8.25
CA THR A 20 21.57 18.06 -8.67
C THR A 20 21.44 19.06 -7.53
N VAL A 21 22.54 19.48 -6.93
CA VAL A 21 22.57 20.40 -5.79
C VAL A 21 23.10 21.78 -6.18
N ALA A 22 22.66 22.81 -5.46
CA ALA A 22 23.07 24.20 -5.71
C ALA A 22 24.55 24.45 -5.35
N SER A 23 25.11 23.68 -4.40
CA SER A 23 26.53 23.73 -4.05
C SER A 23 27.01 22.36 -3.58
N ALA A 24 28.18 21.95 -4.05
CA ALA A 24 28.79 20.67 -3.71
C ALA A 24 30.21 20.81 -3.12
N THR A 25 30.55 22.01 -2.65
CA THR A 25 31.92 22.38 -2.21
C THR A 25 32.47 21.49 -1.10
N SER A 26 31.61 20.93 -0.25
CA SER A 26 32.00 20.01 0.82
C SER A 26 31.32 18.64 0.70
N ILE A 27 30.79 18.29 -0.47
CA ILE A 27 30.29 16.94 -0.72
C ILE A 27 31.47 16.06 -1.13
N ALA A 28 31.51 14.83 -0.61
CA ALA A 28 32.53 13.84 -0.91
C ALA A 28 31.91 12.44 -0.91
N VAL A 29 32.59 11.48 -1.55
CA VAL A 29 32.18 10.07 -1.56
C VAL A 29 31.97 9.56 -0.13
N GLY A 30 30.91 8.80 0.09
CA GLY A 30 30.59 8.20 1.39
C GLY A 30 29.86 9.12 2.36
N ARG A 31 29.74 10.43 2.08
CA ARG A 31 28.92 11.33 2.91
C ARG A 31 27.45 10.94 2.89
N LEU A 32 26.81 11.10 4.02
CA LEU A 32 25.36 10.97 4.14
C LEU A 32 24.70 12.29 3.75
N LEU A 33 23.57 12.21 3.07
CA LEU A 33 22.68 13.32 2.76
C LEU A 33 21.30 13.01 3.30
N LYS A 34 20.67 14.02 3.89
CA LYS A 34 19.29 14.00 4.35
C LYS A 34 18.48 15.01 3.53
N LEU A 35 17.38 14.54 2.96
CA LEU A 35 16.42 15.33 2.19
C LEU A 35 15.02 15.04 2.74
N GLY A 36 14.44 15.96 3.51
CA GLY A 36 13.19 15.71 4.23
C GLY A 36 13.29 14.45 5.12
N ASP A 37 12.48 13.43 4.79
CA ASP A 37 12.44 12.11 5.43
C ASP A 37 13.28 11.03 4.72
N ASP A 38 13.95 11.36 3.61
CA ASP A 38 14.84 10.44 2.88
C ASP A 38 16.31 10.57 3.29
N TRP A 39 17.01 9.44 3.24
CA TRP A 39 18.44 9.31 3.49
C TRP A 39 19.15 8.74 2.28
N ALA A 40 20.21 9.42 1.87
CA ALA A 40 21.06 9.02 0.76
C ALA A 40 22.54 9.01 1.14
N GLN A 41 23.37 8.27 0.40
CA GLN A 41 24.82 8.30 0.51
C GLN A 41 25.46 8.53 -0.85
N VAL A 42 26.49 9.38 -0.89
CA VAL A 42 27.26 9.64 -2.12
C VAL A 42 27.98 8.37 -2.57
N ARG A 43 27.72 7.93 -3.80
CA ARG A 43 28.30 6.71 -4.39
C ARG A 43 29.76 6.89 -4.78
N LEU A 44 30.45 5.75 -4.89
CA LEU A 44 31.78 5.65 -5.52
C LEU A 44 31.71 6.18 -6.96
N GLY A 45 32.65 7.05 -7.32
CA GLY A 45 32.70 7.69 -8.65
C GLY A 45 32.21 9.14 -8.70
N TYR A 46 31.80 9.73 -7.56
CA TYR A 46 31.53 11.17 -7.49
C TYR A 46 32.81 11.99 -7.70
N VAL A 47 32.75 12.98 -8.59
CA VAL A 47 33.81 13.97 -8.80
C VAL A 47 33.59 15.13 -7.84
N THR A 48 34.50 15.30 -6.87
CA THR A 48 34.41 16.38 -5.86
C THR A 48 34.19 17.74 -6.51
N GLY A 49 33.16 18.46 -6.04
CA GLY A 49 32.78 19.78 -6.56
C GLY A 49 31.76 19.73 -7.71
N SER A 50 31.46 18.55 -8.28
CA SER A 50 30.34 18.40 -9.23
C SER A 50 29.01 18.65 -8.53
N THR A 51 28.14 19.48 -9.12
CA THR A 51 26.78 19.71 -8.62
C THR A 51 25.85 18.54 -8.89
N THR A 52 26.19 17.64 -9.81
CA THR A 52 25.51 16.35 -9.98
C THR A 52 26.19 15.30 -9.11
N VAL A 53 25.49 14.84 -8.08
CA VAL A 53 25.98 13.93 -7.04
C VAL A 53 25.29 12.57 -7.23
N PRO A 54 26.02 11.51 -7.63
CA PRO A 54 25.46 10.16 -7.68
C PRO A 54 25.23 9.63 -6.27
N VAL A 55 24.06 9.07 -6.00
CA VAL A 55 23.65 8.65 -4.66
C VAL A 55 22.98 7.28 -4.63
N SER A 56 23.13 6.59 -3.51
CA SER A 56 22.26 5.48 -3.12
C SER A 56 21.25 6.00 -2.12
N ARG A 57 19.95 5.87 -2.41
CA ARG A 57 18.85 6.36 -1.58
C ARG A 57 18.23 5.25 -0.73
N GLY A 58 17.41 5.61 0.24
CA GLY A 58 16.70 4.67 1.09
C GLY A 58 17.57 4.02 2.17
N LEU A 59 18.55 4.77 2.68
CA LEU A 59 19.40 4.30 3.77
C LEU A 59 18.69 4.43 5.12
N ASN A 60 19.20 3.74 6.15
CA ASN A 60 18.67 3.77 7.51
C ASN A 60 17.16 3.42 7.59
N GLY A 61 16.67 2.58 6.68
CA GLY A 61 15.27 2.14 6.64
C GLY A 61 14.30 3.16 6.02
N ALA A 62 14.76 4.33 5.57
CA ALA A 62 13.92 5.28 4.84
C ALA A 62 13.53 4.75 3.45
N LEU A 63 12.37 5.16 2.97
CA LEU A 63 11.95 4.89 1.59
C LEU A 63 12.33 6.10 0.71
N PRO A 64 12.97 5.89 -0.45
CA PRO A 64 13.21 6.98 -1.40
C PRO A 64 11.90 7.67 -1.82
N GLN A 65 11.82 8.99 -1.68
CA GLN A 65 10.64 9.79 -2.05
C GLN A 65 10.95 10.75 -3.22
N ALA A 66 9.92 11.28 -3.88
CA ALA A 66 10.14 12.37 -4.84
C ALA A 66 10.34 13.68 -4.06
N HIS A 67 11.29 14.51 -4.51
CA HIS A 67 11.59 15.81 -3.90
C HIS A 67 11.48 16.92 -4.93
N VAL A 68 11.06 18.11 -4.48
CA VAL A 68 10.91 19.28 -5.34
C VAL A 68 12.22 20.06 -5.44
N SER A 69 12.35 20.88 -6.48
CA SER A 69 13.46 21.84 -6.54
C SER A 69 13.41 22.80 -5.36
N GLY A 70 14.57 23.21 -4.84
CA GLY A 70 14.70 24.09 -3.69
C GLY A 70 14.64 23.40 -2.33
N GLU A 71 14.36 22.08 -2.28
CA GLU A 71 14.36 21.35 -1.01
C GLU A 71 15.76 21.27 -0.40
N ASN A 72 15.84 21.38 0.93
CA ASN A 72 17.10 21.35 1.65
C ASN A 72 17.75 19.96 1.59
N VAL A 73 19.06 19.96 1.31
CA VAL A 73 19.93 18.79 1.33
C VAL A 73 20.98 19.03 2.39
N THR A 74 20.80 18.41 3.55
CA THR A 74 21.79 18.49 4.64
C THR A 74 22.73 17.31 4.54
N HIS A 75 24.04 17.54 4.54
CA HIS A 75 25.03 16.49 4.40
C HIS A 75 26.16 16.60 5.44
N GLY A 76 26.82 15.48 5.71
CA GLY A 76 27.87 15.37 6.72
C GLY A 76 28.47 13.97 6.77
N ASP A 77 29.43 13.78 7.69
CA ASP A 77 29.93 12.45 8.00
C ASP A 77 28.90 11.70 8.86
N ALA A 78 28.97 10.36 8.88
CA ALA A 78 27.98 9.56 9.62
C ALA A 78 27.90 9.93 11.11
N SER A 79 29.03 10.29 11.73
CA SER A 79 29.09 10.75 13.13
C SER A 79 28.44 12.12 13.38
N ASP A 80 28.21 12.91 12.34
CA ASP A 80 27.62 14.25 12.44
C ASP A 80 26.09 14.18 12.54
N PHE A 81 25.52 13.06 12.10
CA PHE A 81 24.13 12.71 12.32
C PHE A 81 24.09 11.86 13.60
N GLY A 82 23.48 12.38 14.67
CA GLY A 82 23.40 11.66 15.94
C GLY A 82 22.90 10.22 15.73
N ASP A 83 23.39 9.29 16.55
CA ASP A 83 23.01 7.88 16.46
C ASP A 83 21.49 7.77 16.29
N SER A 84 21.05 7.13 15.20
CA SER A 84 19.63 6.77 15.11
C SER A 84 19.37 5.87 16.31
N PRO A 85 18.54 6.27 17.29
CA PRO A 85 18.28 5.39 18.42
C PRO A 85 17.79 4.06 17.86
N ALA A 86 18.27 2.93 18.41
CA ALA A 86 17.77 1.63 18.01
C ALA A 86 16.23 1.65 18.16
N GLY A 87 15.50 1.66 17.04
CA GLY A 87 14.05 1.91 17.00
C GLY A 87 13.60 3.28 16.48
N GLY A 88 14.44 4.03 15.73
CA GLY A 88 14.03 5.27 15.07
C GLY A 88 12.77 5.08 14.22
N ILE A 89 11.76 5.93 14.46
CA ILE A 89 10.48 5.90 13.74
C ILE A 89 10.75 6.27 12.29
N VAL A 90 10.63 5.30 11.38
CA VAL A 90 10.67 5.54 9.94
C VAL A 90 9.33 6.17 9.54
N SER A 91 9.39 7.33 8.88
CA SER A 91 8.22 7.97 8.25
C SER A 91 7.83 7.15 7.02
N ILE A 92 6.95 6.16 7.22
CA ILE A 92 6.27 5.49 6.11
C ILE A 92 5.20 6.48 5.64
N PRO A 93 5.07 6.77 4.33
CA PRO A 93 3.98 7.61 3.83
C PRO A 93 2.66 7.06 4.37
N PRO A 94 1.63 7.88 4.63
CA PRO A 94 0.37 7.42 5.20
C PRO A 94 -0.28 6.39 4.27
N MET A 95 -0.03 5.11 4.53
CA MET A 95 -0.67 3.99 3.88
C MET A 95 -1.93 3.71 4.66
N ARG A 96 -3.06 3.56 3.96
CA ARG A 96 -4.24 3.01 4.61
C ARG A 96 -3.89 1.59 5.07
N VAL A 97 -4.02 1.32 6.37
CA VAL A 97 -3.69 0.01 6.92
C VAL A 97 -4.61 -1.03 6.27
N VAL A 98 -4.05 -2.16 5.86
CA VAL A 98 -4.82 -3.28 5.32
C VAL A 98 -4.79 -4.40 6.33
N ARG A 99 -5.94 -4.74 6.91
CA ARG A 99 -6.09 -5.86 7.81
C ARG A 99 -6.45 -7.11 7.03
N CYS A 100 -5.89 -8.26 7.38
CA CYS A 100 -6.16 -9.54 6.72
C CYS A 100 -6.79 -10.52 7.71
N PHE A 101 -7.88 -11.19 7.32
CA PHE A 101 -8.58 -12.19 8.13
C PHE A 101 -8.89 -13.45 7.32
N GLN A 102 -8.96 -14.58 8.01
CA GLN A 102 -9.38 -15.85 7.43
C GLN A 102 -10.57 -16.44 8.20
N TYR A 103 -11.53 -17.02 7.49
CA TYR A 103 -12.67 -17.71 8.07
C TYR A 103 -12.70 -19.17 7.60
N ALA A 104 -12.59 -20.10 8.55
CA ALA A 104 -12.73 -21.54 8.32
C ALA A 104 -14.11 -22.08 8.76
N VAL A 105 -14.95 -21.23 9.35
CA VAL A 105 -16.29 -21.55 9.85
C VAL A 105 -17.28 -20.47 9.44
N ALA A 106 -18.56 -20.84 9.33
CA ALA A 106 -19.63 -19.92 8.99
C ALA A 106 -19.80 -18.85 10.09
N GLY A 107 -20.06 -17.61 9.69
CA GLY A 107 -20.22 -16.51 10.64
C GLY A 107 -20.30 -15.14 9.98
N ALA A 108 -20.31 -14.11 10.82
CA ALA A 108 -20.28 -12.73 10.36
C ALA A 108 -18.85 -12.33 9.98
N ILE A 109 -18.71 -11.76 8.79
CA ILE A 109 -17.49 -11.08 8.37
C ILE A 109 -17.43 -9.75 9.13
N ALA A 110 -16.39 -9.57 9.94
CA ALA A 110 -16.10 -8.31 10.60
C ALA A 110 -15.92 -7.18 9.58
N LEU A 111 -16.37 -5.98 9.90
CA LEU A 111 -16.16 -4.80 9.07
C LEU A 111 -14.71 -4.28 9.20
N PRO A 112 -14.22 -3.49 8.23
CA PRO A 112 -13.05 -2.63 8.44
C PRO A 112 -13.29 -1.67 9.62
N LEU A 113 -12.22 -1.31 10.33
CA LEU A 113 -12.18 -0.21 11.28
C LEU A 113 -12.01 1.12 10.52
N MET A 114 -12.20 2.23 11.23
CA MET A 114 -12.03 3.56 10.65
C MET A 114 -10.56 3.76 10.22
N GLY A 115 -10.37 4.16 8.96
CA GLY A 115 -9.04 4.42 8.40
C GLY A 115 -8.27 3.18 7.93
N GLU A 116 -8.90 2.00 7.88
CA GLU A 116 -8.32 0.78 7.30
C GLU A 116 -9.17 0.21 6.15
N ASP A 117 -8.52 -0.62 5.34
CA ASP A 117 -9.17 -1.55 4.42
C ASP A 117 -9.08 -2.98 4.97
N LEU A 118 -9.94 -3.87 4.51
CA LEU A 118 -9.99 -5.26 4.97
C LEU A 118 -9.88 -6.24 3.80
N ARG A 119 -9.05 -7.27 3.98
CA ARG A 119 -8.96 -8.43 3.09
C ARG A 119 -9.39 -9.68 3.86
N VAL A 120 -10.33 -10.42 3.29
CA VAL A 120 -10.90 -11.61 3.89
C VAL A 120 -10.68 -12.78 2.95
N ASN A 121 -10.23 -13.91 3.50
CA ASN A 121 -10.19 -15.16 2.78
C ASN A 121 -11.08 -16.21 3.47
N ILE A 122 -11.99 -16.80 2.72
CA ILE A 122 -12.83 -17.91 3.18
C ILE A 122 -12.11 -19.22 2.80
N VAL A 123 -11.81 -20.03 3.81
CA VAL A 123 -10.94 -21.23 3.72
C VAL A 123 -11.63 -22.47 4.28
N GLY A 124 -12.96 -22.53 4.20
CA GLY A 124 -13.72 -23.69 4.67
C GLY A 124 -13.59 -24.88 3.71
N SER A 125 -13.45 -26.09 4.26
CA SER A 125 -13.51 -27.34 3.48
C SER A 125 -14.95 -27.79 3.17
N SER A 126 -15.95 -27.11 3.75
CA SER A 126 -17.38 -27.30 3.46
C SER A 126 -18.03 -25.97 3.09
N ALA A 127 -19.21 -26.01 2.47
CA ALA A 127 -19.96 -24.80 2.15
C ALA A 127 -20.19 -23.96 3.42
N LEU A 128 -19.86 -22.66 3.35
CA LEU A 128 -19.97 -21.73 4.47
C LEU A 128 -20.94 -20.62 4.07
N ALA A 129 -21.93 -20.38 4.92
CA ALA A 129 -22.86 -19.28 4.80
C ALA A 129 -22.38 -18.12 5.69
N MET A 130 -21.79 -17.11 5.07
CA MET A 130 -21.26 -15.93 5.73
C MET A 130 -22.27 -14.79 5.68
N THR A 131 -22.26 -13.93 6.69
CA THR A 131 -23.03 -12.68 6.69
C THR A 131 -22.11 -11.48 6.69
N LEU A 132 -22.52 -10.40 6.02
CA LEU A 132 -21.80 -9.14 5.98
C LEU A 132 -22.78 -8.01 6.33
N ALA A 133 -22.49 -7.30 7.42
CA ALA A 133 -23.28 -6.13 7.81
C ALA A 133 -23.07 -4.97 6.82
N SER A 134 -24.05 -4.07 6.73
CA SER A 134 -23.86 -2.79 6.03
C SER A 134 -22.76 -1.97 6.72
N PRO A 135 -21.90 -1.26 5.96
CA PRO A 135 -20.93 -0.37 6.57
C PRO A 135 -21.66 0.83 7.17
N GLY A 136 -21.12 1.42 8.24
CA GLY A 136 -21.54 2.75 8.66
C GLY A 136 -20.90 3.83 7.78
N LYS A 137 -21.36 5.08 7.93
CA LYS A 137 -20.85 6.22 7.14
C LYS A 137 -19.40 6.56 7.46
N GLU A 138 -18.93 6.21 8.65
CA GLU A 138 -17.55 6.34 9.09
C GLU A 138 -16.58 5.46 8.28
N LEU A 139 -17.10 4.44 7.58
CA LEU A 139 -16.34 3.55 6.73
C LEU A 139 -16.42 3.96 5.26
N ASP A 140 -16.97 5.12 4.90
CA ASP A 140 -17.03 5.53 3.50
C ASP A 140 -15.64 5.53 2.85
N PHE A 141 -15.60 5.01 1.62
CA PHE A 141 -14.41 4.68 0.85
C PHE A 141 -13.55 3.54 1.39
N ALA A 142 -13.88 2.89 2.51
CA ALA A 142 -13.21 1.65 2.93
C ALA A 142 -13.41 0.56 1.87
N ARG A 143 -12.33 -0.17 1.59
CA ARG A 143 -12.33 -1.30 0.66
C ARG A 143 -12.37 -2.61 1.43
N LEU A 144 -13.20 -3.52 0.95
CA LEU A 144 -13.30 -4.89 1.43
C LEU A 144 -13.06 -5.83 0.25
N THR A 145 -11.96 -6.57 0.29
CA THR A 145 -11.72 -7.67 -0.64
C THR A 145 -12.14 -8.98 0.03
N ILE A 146 -13.01 -9.75 -0.62
CA ILE A 146 -13.37 -11.09 -0.17
C ILE A 146 -12.91 -12.08 -1.22
N THR A 147 -12.10 -13.04 -0.81
CA THR A 147 -11.67 -14.17 -1.62
C THR A 147 -12.17 -15.47 -1.00
N SER A 148 -12.36 -16.47 -1.85
CA SER A 148 -12.45 -17.86 -1.46
C SER A 148 -11.31 -18.59 -2.16
N SER A 149 -10.51 -19.34 -1.40
CA SER A 149 -9.35 -20.07 -1.95
C SER A 149 -9.45 -21.58 -1.77
N GLY A 150 -10.60 -22.09 -1.32
CA GLY A 150 -10.74 -23.47 -0.84
C GLY A 150 -10.08 -23.69 0.53
N GLY A 151 -10.36 -24.86 1.11
CA GLY A 151 -9.81 -25.34 2.36
C GLY A 151 -8.30 -25.58 2.30
N ALA A 152 -7.65 -25.55 3.48
CA ALA A 152 -6.22 -25.80 3.62
C ALA A 152 -5.78 -27.22 3.17
N ASP A 153 -6.74 -28.14 3.04
CA ASP A 153 -6.62 -29.51 2.56
C ASP A 153 -6.74 -29.63 1.03
N GLY A 154 -6.90 -28.52 0.32
CA GLY A 154 -7.14 -28.50 -1.13
C GLY A 154 -8.59 -28.81 -1.51
N THR A 155 -9.48 -28.98 -0.53
CA THR A 155 -10.91 -29.19 -0.76
C THR A 155 -11.55 -27.87 -1.13
N VAL A 156 -12.25 -27.82 -2.26
CA VAL A 156 -12.95 -26.62 -2.72
C VAL A 156 -14.44 -26.75 -2.42
N ALA A 157 -15.02 -25.70 -1.83
CA ALA A 157 -16.42 -25.65 -1.48
C ALA A 157 -17.05 -24.32 -1.92
N ALA A 158 -18.34 -24.36 -2.24
CA ALA A 158 -19.07 -23.16 -2.61
C ALA A 158 -19.46 -22.40 -1.33
N HIS A 159 -19.10 -21.12 -1.24
CA HIS A 159 -19.42 -20.28 -0.09
C HIS A 159 -20.38 -19.17 -0.50
N THR A 160 -21.19 -18.70 0.44
CA THR A 160 -22.10 -17.57 0.22
C THR A 160 -21.79 -16.46 1.20
N VAL A 161 -21.88 -15.21 0.74
CA VAL A 161 -21.83 -14.02 1.58
C VAL A 161 -23.12 -13.24 1.38
N THR A 162 -23.88 -13.06 2.46
CA THR A 162 -25.18 -12.38 2.41
C THR A 162 -25.13 -11.01 3.10
N VAL A 163 -25.65 -9.98 2.44
CA VAL A 163 -25.88 -8.64 2.98
C VAL A 163 -27.38 -8.38 3.06
N THR A 164 -27.91 -8.22 4.27
CA THR A 164 -29.35 -8.07 4.50
C THR A 164 -29.95 -6.83 3.83
N ALA A 165 -29.20 -5.72 3.75
CA ALA A 165 -29.66 -4.48 3.11
C ALA A 165 -29.54 -4.48 1.58
N GLY A 166 -28.88 -5.51 1.02
CA GLY A 166 -28.52 -5.62 -0.38
C GLY A 166 -27.34 -4.71 -0.81
N PHE A 167 -26.58 -5.18 -1.79
CA PHE A 167 -25.50 -4.42 -2.43
C PHE A 167 -26.07 -3.21 -3.18
N GLY A 168 -25.35 -2.08 -3.14
CA GLY A 168 -25.81 -0.80 -3.68
C GLY A 168 -27.08 -0.23 -3.03
N GLY A 169 -27.60 -0.87 -1.99
CA GLY A 169 -28.91 -0.57 -1.39
C GLY A 169 -30.09 -1.02 -2.25
N ALA A 170 -29.93 -2.12 -2.99
CA ALA A 170 -30.99 -2.72 -3.80
C ALA A 170 -32.08 -3.46 -2.98
N GLY A 171 -32.02 -3.39 -1.64
CA GLY A 171 -32.96 -4.11 -0.78
C GLY A 171 -32.81 -5.62 -0.97
N SER A 172 -33.91 -6.31 -1.28
CA SER A 172 -33.91 -7.76 -1.50
C SER A 172 -33.39 -8.19 -2.88
N GLY A 173 -33.12 -7.27 -3.81
CA GLY A 173 -32.76 -7.59 -5.19
C GLY A 173 -31.35 -8.17 -5.39
N TYR A 174 -30.36 -7.71 -4.61
CA TYR A 174 -28.97 -8.17 -4.68
C TYR A 174 -28.44 -8.43 -3.27
N THR A 175 -28.74 -9.58 -2.70
CA THR A 175 -28.46 -9.86 -1.28
C THR A 175 -27.35 -10.88 -1.05
N ALA A 176 -26.93 -11.62 -2.07
CA ALA A 176 -25.95 -12.70 -1.90
C ALA A 176 -24.88 -12.68 -2.99
N LEU A 177 -23.65 -12.98 -2.59
CA LEU A 177 -22.54 -13.34 -3.45
C LEU A 177 -22.27 -14.83 -3.26
N THR A 178 -22.12 -15.56 -4.36
CA THR A 178 -21.77 -16.98 -4.33
C THR A 178 -20.38 -17.14 -4.92
N PHE A 179 -19.49 -17.69 -4.12
CA PHE A 179 -18.14 -18.10 -4.49
C PHE A 179 -18.24 -19.57 -4.87
N ASP A 180 -17.93 -19.92 -6.12
CA ASP A 180 -18.01 -21.29 -6.60
C ASP A 180 -16.89 -22.19 -6.05
N ALA A 181 -17.07 -23.50 -6.22
CA ALA A 181 -16.13 -24.52 -5.78
C ALA A 181 -15.10 -24.90 -6.87
N ASN A 182 -14.94 -24.11 -7.93
CA ASN A 182 -14.10 -24.51 -9.07
C ASN A 182 -12.69 -23.90 -9.04
N GLY A 183 -12.36 -23.13 -8.01
CA GLY A 183 -11.04 -22.54 -7.83
C GLY A 183 -11.07 -21.31 -6.94
N ALA A 184 -9.95 -20.60 -6.89
CA ALA A 184 -9.88 -19.34 -6.17
C ALA A 184 -10.64 -18.25 -6.93
N ASN A 185 -11.58 -17.60 -6.25
CA ASN A 185 -12.40 -16.52 -6.79
C ASN A 185 -12.50 -15.40 -5.75
N GLY A 186 -12.89 -14.21 -6.20
CA GLY A 186 -12.87 -13.05 -5.33
C GLY A 186 -13.59 -11.85 -5.89
N ILE A 187 -13.91 -10.92 -5.01
CA ILE A 187 -14.60 -9.67 -5.32
C ILE A 187 -14.03 -8.54 -4.46
N GLU A 188 -14.07 -7.34 -5.01
CA GLU A 188 -13.76 -6.12 -4.26
C GLU A 188 -15.04 -5.30 -4.10
N LEU A 189 -15.27 -4.85 -2.86
CA LEU A 189 -16.36 -4.00 -2.46
C LEU A 189 -15.81 -2.68 -1.94
N GLN A 190 -16.55 -1.60 -2.13
CA GLN A 190 -16.28 -0.30 -1.52
C GLN A 190 -17.50 0.19 -0.76
N ALA A 191 -17.28 0.67 0.46
CA ALA A 191 -18.32 1.34 1.23
C ALA A 191 -18.60 2.74 0.64
N GLN A 192 -19.87 3.02 0.36
CA GLN A 192 -20.34 4.33 -0.11
C GLN A 192 -21.71 4.64 0.51
N ASN A 193 -21.79 5.73 1.27
CA ASN A 193 -23.00 6.18 1.95
C ASN A 193 -23.67 5.06 2.77
N GLY A 194 -22.86 4.30 3.52
CA GLY A 194 -23.32 3.19 4.35
C GLY A 194 -23.83 1.96 3.57
N LYS A 195 -23.38 1.78 2.33
CA LYS A 195 -23.73 0.63 1.46
C LYS A 195 -22.47 0.02 0.85
N TRP A 196 -22.50 -1.28 0.59
CA TRP A 196 -21.45 -1.95 -0.17
C TRP A 196 -21.72 -1.84 -1.67
N VAL A 197 -20.77 -1.27 -2.42
CA VAL A 197 -20.78 -1.18 -3.88
C VAL A 197 -19.75 -2.16 -4.42
N ILE A 198 -20.14 -2.98 -5.40
CA ILE A 198 -19.25 -3.94 -6.06
C ILE A 198 -18.36 -3.18 -7.05
N LEU A 199 -17.05 -3.34 -6.94
CA LEU A 199 -16.08 -2.67 -7.82
C LEU A 199 -15.62 -3.54 -8.99
N ASN A 200 -15.46 -4.85 -8.76
CA ASN A 200 -14.91 -5.77 -9.76
C ASN A 200 -15.88 -6.93 -10.00
N GLN A 201 -16.98 -6.69 -10.72
CA GLN A 201 -17.91 -7.76 -11.09
C GLN A 201 -17.43 -8.46 -12.36
N VAL A 202 -17.15 -9.75 -12.28
CA VAL A 202 -17.02 -10.64 -13.44
C VAL A 202 -17.85 -11.89 -13.17
N ASP A 203 -18.64 -12.33 -14.14
CA ASP A 203 -19.45 -13.54 -14.08
C ASP A 203 -19.12 -14.45 -15.28
N GLY A 204 -19.02 -15.77 -15.08
CA GLY A 204 -18.86 -16.80 -16.14
C GLY A 204 -17.44 -17.16 -16.64
N THR A 205 -17.35 -18.10 -17.60
CA THR A 205 -16.09 -18.63 -18.18
C THR A 205 -15.32 -17.57 -18.99
N LEU A 206 -14.10 -17.24 -18.57
CA LEU A 206 -13.22 -16.27 -19.21
C LEU A 206 -12.24 -16.95 -20.18
N THR A 207 -12.38 -16.70 -21.49
CA THR A 207 -11.45 -17.27 -22.50
C THR A 207 -10.44 -16.28 -23.07
N LYS A 208 -10.65 -14.95 -23.00
CA LYS A 208 -9.66 -13.89 -23.27
C LYS A 208 -10.08 -12.57 -22.60
N VAL A 209 -9.17 -11.91 -21.88
CA VAL A 209 -9.36 -10.53 -21.37
C VAL A 209 -8.59 -9.57 -22.27
N ALA A 210 -9.30 -8.66 -22.92
CA ALA A 210 -8.73 -7.46 -23.51
C ALA A 210 -9.53 -6.27 -22.97
N VAL A 211 -8.91 -5.45 -22.13
CA VAL A 211 -9.52 -4.20 -21.64
C VAL A 211 -9.44 -3.18 -22.78
N SER A 212 -10.53 -2.98 -23.50
CA SER A 212 -10.69 -1.79 -24.36
C SER A 212 -11.67 -0.84 -23.69
N ILE A 213 -11.17 0.34 -23.32
CA ILE A 213 -11.98 1.50 -22.96
C ILE A 213 -12.60 2.02 -24.26
N ALA A 214 -13.91 2.20 -24.29
CA ALA A 214 -14.60 3.03 -25.27
C ALA A 214 -14.86 4.41 -24.65
#